data_AF-A0A0D7CTC3-F1
#
_entry.id   AF-A0A0D7CTC3-F1
#
_cell.length_a   1.000
_cell.length_b   1.000
_cell.length_c   1.000
_cell.angle_alpha   90.00
_cell.angle_beta   90.00
_cell.angle_gamma   90.00
#
_symmetry.space_group_name_H-M   'P 1'
#
loop_
_entity.id
_entity.type
_entity.pdbx_description
1 polymer ?
#
loop_
_entity_poly.entity_id
_entity_poly.type
_entity_poly.pdbx_seq_one_letter_code
_entity_poly.pdbx_strand_id
1 'polypeptide(L)' 'MQWVYQPVEVQYPDGSWELGRISGWWTDEKGEVWCRLRTVPGGAPPRWQHYDPESVRLLPSTGI' A
#
# COMPACT_ATOMS: atom_id res chain seq x y z
N MET A 1 13.06 -8.21 2.51
CA MET A 1 12.55 -6.93 1.98
C MET A 1 12.57 -6.99 0.46
N GLN A 2 11.44 -6.70 -0.18
CA GLN A 2 11.25 -6.82 -1.64
C GLN A 2 10.73 -5.50 -2.21
N TRP A 3 11.37 -4.98 -3.24
CA TRP A 3 10.89 -3.79 -3.96
C TRP A 3 9.93 -4.20 -5.08
N VAL A 4 8.84 -3.46 -5.24
CA VAL A 4 7.77 -3.77 -6.21
C VAL A 4 7.19 -2.51 -6.83
N TYR A 5 6.40 -2.69 -7.88
CA TYR A 5 5.45 -1.70 -8.37
C TYR A 5 4.05 -2.31 -8.30
N GLN A 6 3.31 -1.95 -7.27
CA GLN A 6 1.99 -2.53 -6.99
C GLN A 6 0.97 -1.39 -6.84
N PRO A 7 0.06 -1.16 -7.81
CA PRO A 7 -1.02 -0.20 -7.65
C PRO A 7 -2.00 -0.69 -6.56
N VAL A 8 -2.59 0.24 -5.82
CA VAL A 8 -3.53 -0.07 -4.74
C VAL A 8 -4.63 0.98 -4.63
N GLU A 9 -5.76 0.59 -4.04
CA GLU A 9 -6.74 1.51 -3.46
C GLU A 9 -6.62 1.47 -1.95
N VAL A 10 -6.69 2.65 -1.33
CA VAL A 10 -6.56 2.83 0.12
C VAL A 10 -7.85 3.46 0.63
N GLN A 11 -8.48 2.79 1.59
CA GLN A 11 -9.64 3.31 2.30
C GLN A 11 -9.18 4.19 3.46
N TYR A 12 -9.77 5.37 3.57
CA TYR A 12 -9.59 6.24 4.72
C TYR A 12 -10.70 6.05 5.75
N PRO A 13 -10.48 6.45 7.02
CA PRO A 13 -11.49 6.33 8.08
C PRO A 13 -12.80 7.06 7.80
N ASP A 14 -12.78 8.07 6.92
CA ASP A 14 -13.97 8.79 6.46
C ASP A 14 -14.77 8.01 5.39
N GLY A 15 -14.33 6.81 5.03
CA GLY A 15 -14.94 5.93 4.03
C GLY A 15 -14.55 6.26 2.58
N SER A 16 -13.73 7.30 2.36
CA SER A 16 -13.23 7.63 1.02
C SER A 16 -12.18 6.62 0.56
N TRP A 17 -12.06 6.47 -0.76
CA TRP A 17 -11.05 5.64 -1.41
C TRP A 17 -10.09 6.49 -2.21
N GLU A 18 -8.80 6.17 -2.10
CA GLU A 18 -7.75 6.89 -2.78
C GLU A 18 -6.77 5.95 -3.46
N LEU A 19 -6.34 6.33 -4.66
CA LEU A 19 -5.33 5.58 -5.39
C LEU A 19 -3.95 5.80 -4.80
N GLY A 20 -3.22 4.70 -4.67
CA GLY A 20 -1.86 4.69 -4.20
C GLY A 20 -1.01 3.65 -4.91
N ARG A 21 0.22 3.53 -4.40
CA ARG A 21 1.19 2.57 -4.87
C ARG A 21 1.99 2.04 -3.69
N ILE A 22 2.09 0.72 -3.61
CA ILE A 22 3.10 0.06 -2.79
C ILE A 22 4.38 -0.06 -3.61
N SER A 23 5.46 0.44 -3.04
CA SER A 23 6.81 0.39 -3.63
C SER A 23 7.69 -0.71 -3.04
N GLY A 24 7.31 -1.28 -1.90
CA GLY A 24 8.08 -2.34 -1.27
C GLY A 24 7.31 -3.06 -0.19
N TRP A 25 7.77 -4.28 0.10
CA TRP A 25 7.25 -5.18 1.10
C TRP A 25 8.37 -5.57 2.05
N TRP A 26 8.03 -5.69 3.32
CA TRP A 26 8.91 -6.21 4.35
C TRP A 26 8.11 -7.03 5.35
N THR A 27 8.69 -8.11 5.84
CA THR A 27 8.14 -8.89 6.94
C THR A 27 9.13 -8.77 8.08
N ASP A 28 8.66 -8.38 9.25
CA ASP A 28 9.50 -8.24 10.44
C ASP A 28 9.80 -9.61 11.10
N GLU A 29 10.56 -9.58 12.19
CA GLU A 29 10.93 -10.80 12.93
C GLU A 29 9.76 -11.50 13.61
N LYS A 30 8.62 -10.81 13.79
CA LYS A 30 7.38 -11.35 14.36
C LYS A 30 6.45 -11.92 13.30
N GLY A 31 6.78 -11.77 12.02
CA GLY A 31 5.93 -12.19 10.90
C GLY A 31 4.92 -11.14 10.46
N GLU A 32 4.95 -9.92 11.01
CA GLU A 32 4.05 -8.84 10.60
C GLU A 32 4.45 -8.34 9.21
N VAL A 33 3.45 -8.10 8.36
CA VAL A 33 3.67 -7.63 7.00
C VAL A 33 3.57 -6.11 6.94
N TRP A 34 4.62 -5.50 6.40
CA TRP A 34 4.75 -4.07 6.21
C TRP A 34 4.79 -3.74 4.73
N CYS A 35 4.14 -2.64 4.35
CA CYS A 35 4.17 -2.11 3.00
C CYS A 35 4.67 -0.67 2.98
N ARG A 36 5.43 -0.33 1.93
CA ARG A 36 5.88 1.04 1.68
C ARG A 36 4.91 1.73 0.74
N LEU A 37 3.92 2.40 1.33
CA LEU A 37 2.78 3.01 0.65
C LEU A 37 3.01 4.50 0.36
N ARG A 38 2.56 4.93 -0.81
CA ARG A 38 2.38 6.33 -1.19
C ARG A 38 1.01 6.52 -1.82
N THR A 39 0.26 7.52 -1.41
CA THR A 39 -1.00 7.90 -2.06
C THR A 39 -0.81 9.11 -2.99
N VAL A 40 -1.66 9.23 -4.03
CA VAL A 40 -1.44 10.17 -5.14
C VAL A 40 -1.96 11.59 -4.86
N PRO A 41 -3.23 11.80 -4.46
CA PRO A 41 -3.78 13.14 -4.21
C PRO A 41 -3.17 13.86 -3.01
N GLY A 42 -2.72 13.13 -1.99
CA GLY A 42 -2.23 13.73 -0.74
C GLY A 42 -0.79 14.25 -0.76
N GLY A 43 -0.01 14.00 -1.81
CA GLY A 43 1.41 14.43 -1.91
C GLY A 43 2.33 13.84 -0.83
N ALA A 44 1.82 12.99 0.06
CA ALA A 44 2.55 12.44 1.18
C ALA A 44 3.76 11.64 0.70
N PRO A 45 4.91 11.73 1.39
CA PRO A 45 6.05 10.90 1.06
C PRO A 45 5.72 9.42 1.29
N PRO A 46 6.33 8.51 0.51
CA PRO A 46 6.19 7.08 0.74
C PRO A 46 6.63 6.71 2.16
N ARG A 47 5.75 6.04 2.92
CA ARG A 47 6.01 5.61 4.30
C ARG A 47 5.84 4.11 4.47
N TRP A 48 6.60 3.52 5.38
CA TRP A 48 6.36 2.15 5.84
C TRP A 48 5.20 2.16 6.84
N GLN A 49 4.26 1.25 6.65
CA GLN A 49 3.13 1.03 7.54
C GLN A 49 2.76 -0.46 7.55
N HIS A 50 2.03 -0.91 8.57
CA HIS A 50 1.46 -2.24 8.58
C HIS A 50 0.52 -2.39 7.38
N TYR A 51 0.63 -3.54 6.72
CA TYR A 51 -0.29 -3.89 5.66
C TYR A 51 -1.58 -4.41 6.27
N ASP A 52 -2.66 -3.69 6.02
CA ASP A 52 -4.01 -4.10 6.36
C ASP A 52 -4.78 -4.38 5.07
N PRO A 53 -5.16 -5.63 4.78
CA PRO A 53 -5.87 -5.99 3.55
C PRO A 53 -7.31 -5.46 3.49
N GLU A 54 -7.90 -5.07 4.63
CA GLU A 54 -9.24 -4.46 4.66
C GLU A 54 -9.20 -3.02 4.14
N SER A 55 -8.20 -2.25 4.58
CA SER A 55 -8.00 -0.85 4.19
C SER A 55 -7.17 -0.68 2.92
N VAL A 56 -6.33 -1.65 2.53
CA VAL A 56 -5.44 -1.53 1.35
C VAL A 56 -5.70 -2.67 0.38
N ARG A 57 -6.37 -2.35 -0.73
CA ARG A 57 -6.70 -3.31 -1.79
C ARG A 57 -5.67 -3.29 -2.88
N LEU A 58 -5.09 -4.45 -3.17
CA LEU A 58 -4.15 -4.61 -4.28
C LEU A 58 -4.91 -4.56 -5.60
N LEU A 59 -4.55 -3.62 -6.46
CA LEU A 59 -5.04 -3.57 -7.82
C LEU A 59 -4.17 -4.44 -8.74
N PRO A 60 -4.73 -5.05 -9.80
CA PRO A 60 -3.90 -5.76 -10.77
C PRO A 60 -2.85 -4.81 -11.39
N SER A 61 -1.58 -5.20 -11.35
CA SER A 61 -0.45 -4.44 -11.91
C SER A 61 -0.19 -4.76 -13.40
N THR A 62 -0.78 -5.85 -13.90
CA THR A 62 -0.75 -6.24 -15.31
C THR A 62 -2.16 -6.14 -15.84
N GLY A 63 -2.39 -5.19 -16.74
CA GLY A 63 -3.63 -5.11 -17.51
C GLY A 63 -3.73 -6.29 -18.49
N ILE A 64 -4.95 -6.73 -18.74
CA ILE A 64 -5.34 -7.56 -19.89
C ILE A 64 -4.83 -6.93 -21.19
#